data_AF-A0A4S2BQU7-F1
#
_entry.id   AF-A0A4S2BQU7-F1
#
_cell.length_a   1.000
_cell.length_b   1.000
_cell.length_c   1.000
_cell.angle_alpha   90.00
_cell.angle_beta   90.00
_cell.angle_gamma   90.00
#
_symmetry.space_group_name_H-M   'P 1'
#
loop_
_entity.id
_entity.type
_entity.pdbx_description
1 polymer ?
#
loop_
_entity_poly.entity_id
_entity_poly.type
_entity_poly.pdbx_seq_one_letter_code
_entity_poly.pdbx_strand_id
1 'polypeptide(L)'
;MSVFERIKKLSEKRGISLQKVAEDNDFSSNLIYRWKKSDPKGKDLAKIADYFHVTTDYILGLTDNPSIPTSTDKRRLTWRDLGQSYGGDDPVPDDFQSLVDSLAEGYFKSHPELRKKNNDD
;
A
#
# COMPACT_ATOMS: atom_id res chain seq x y z
N MET A 1 9.84 9.87 -16.85
CA MET A 1 9.16 10.96 -16.12
C MET A 1 10.08 11.40 -14.99
N SER A 2 10.42 12.68 -14.92
CA SER A 2 11.31 13.23 -13.88
C SER A 2 10.57 13.49 -12.55
N VAL A 3 11.34 13.68 -11.46
CA VAL A 3 10.82 14.12 -10.16
C VAL A 3 9.95 15.37 -10.29
N PHE A 4 10.45 16.37 -11.03
CA PHE A 4 9.70 17.60 -11.30
C PHE A 4 8.34 17.31 -11.96
N GLU A 5 8.32 16.46 -12.99
CA GLU A 5 7.08 16.12 -13.69
C GLU A 5 6.09 15.39 -12.79
N ARG A 6 6.55 14.47 -11.92
CA ARG A 6 5.67 13.75 -10.98
C ARG A 6 5.05 14.71 -9.97
N ILE A 7 5.85 15.62 -9.40
CA ILE A 7 5.35 16.64 -8.47
C ILE A 7 4.37 17.59 -9.16
N LYS A 8 4.66 17.99 -10.41
CA LYS A 8 3.74 18.80 -11.22
C LYS A 8 2.39 18.09 -11.41
N LYS A 9 2.40 16.81 -11.76
CA LYS A 9 1.17 16.02 -11.92
C LYS A 9 0.38 15.91 -10.61
N LEU A 10 1.07 15.77 -9.47
CA LEU A 10 0.43 15.76 -8.15
C LEU A 10 -0.19 17.11 -7.79
N SER A 11 0.48 18.22 -8.10
CA SER A 11 -0.07 19.56 -7.86
C SER A 11 -1.27 19.85 -8.76
N GLU A 12 -1.21 19.47 -10.03
CA GLU A 12 -2.32 19.59 -10.99
C GLU A 12 -3.55 18.80 -10.53
N LYS A 13 -3.36 17.57 -10.02
CA LYS A 13 -4.45 16.77 -9.44
C LYS A 13 -5.15 17.43 -8.24
N ARG A 14 -4.41 18.22 -7.46
CA ARG A 14 -4.95 18.97 -6.31
C ARG A 14 -5.43 20.38 -6.66
N GLY A 15 -5.26 20.83 -7.92
CA GLY A 15 -5.64 22.18 -8.34
C GLY A 15 -4.80 23.30 -7.72
N ILE A 16 -3.56 23.00 -7.30
CA ILE A 16 -2.66 23.96 -6.65
C ILE A 16 -1.41 24.21 -7.50
N SER A 17 -0.85 25.41 -7.41
CA SER A 17 0.38 25.76 -8.12
C SER A 17 1.61 25.14 -7.43
N LEU A 18 2.68 24.89 -8.20
CA LEU A 18 3.96 24.43 -7.63
C LEU A 18 4.55 25.43 -6.63
N GLN A 19 4.33 26.72 -6.86
CA GLN A 19 4.72 27.76 -5.91
C GLN A 19 4.00 27.57 -4.57
N LYS A 20 2.70 27.33 -4.58
CA LYS A 20 1.92 27.08 -3.36
C LYS A 20 2.39 25.82 -2.63
N VAL A 21 2.67 24.74 -3.37
CA VAL A 21 3.25 23.52 -2.78
C VAL A 21 4.57 23.82 -2.07
N ALA A 22 5.44 24.65 -2.67
CA ALA A 22 6.70 25.03 -2.05
C ALA A 22 6.46 25.83 -0.76
N GLU A 23 5.58 26.83 -0.81
CA GLU A 23 5.23 27.69 0.32
C GLU A 23 4.59 26.90 1.47
N ASP A 24 3.65 26.00 1.17
CA ASP A 24 3.00 25.12 2.15
C ASP A 24 3.99 24.15 2.86
N ASN A 25 5.19 23.97 2.32
CA ASN A 25 6.24 23.09 2.87
C ASN A 25 7.44 23.86 3.45
N ASP A 26 7.32 25.18 3.62
CA ASP A 26 8.37 26.11 4.08
C ASP A 26 9.58 26.17 3.14
N PHE A 27 9.36 26.04 1.83
CA PHE A 27 10.38 26.17 0.81
C PHE A 27 10.32 27.52 0.11
N SER A 28 11.44 27.94 -0.49
CA SER A 28 11.42 29.07 -1.41
C SER A 28 10.52 28.73 -2.60
N SER A 29 9.68 29.67 -3.05
CA SER A 29 8.70 29.51 -4.14
C SER A 29 9.26 28.88 -5.42
N ASN A 30 10.55 29.06 -5.70
CA ASN A 30 11.23 28.54 -6.88
C ASN A 30 11.94 27.18 -6.69
N LEU A 31 11.92 26.59 -5.49
CA LEU A 31 12.70 25.39 -5.18
C LEU A 31 12.33 24.21 -6.10
N ILE A 32 11.03 23.94 -6.23
CA ILE A 32 10.54 22.80 -7.02
C ILE A 32 10.94 22.92 -8.50
N TYR A 33 10.94 24.15 -9.05
CA TYR A 33 11.36 24.39 -10.44
C TYR A 33 12.84 24.10 -10.68
N ARG A 34 13.69 24.23 -9.64
CA ARG A 34 15.12 23.89 -9.74
C ARG A 34 15.32 22.39 -9.93
N TRP A 35 14.39 21.56 -9.45
CA TRP A 35 14.46 20.10 -9.61
C TRP A 35 14.27 19.60 -11.05
N LYS A 36 14.07 20.51 -12.02
CA LYS A 36 14.26 20.20 -13.44
C LYS A 36 15.72 19.90 -13.83
N LYS A 37 16.67 20.47 -13.07
CA LYS A 37 18.10 20.44 -13.40
C LYS A 37 18.99 19.90 -12.27
N SER A 38 18.40 19.57 -11.13
CA SER A 38 19.13 19.12 -9.93
C SER A 38 18.28 18.16 -9.12
N ASP A 39 18.90 17.30 -8.32
CA ASP A 39 18.15 16.42 -7.43
C ASP A 39 17.74 17.11 -6.12
N PRO A 40 16.55 16.78 -5.58
CA PRO A 40 16.14 17.22 -4.25
C PRO A 40 17.01 16.58 -3.17
N LYS A 41 17.19 17.29 -2.04
CA LYS A 41 17.74 16.65 -0.85
C LYS A 41 16.72 15.66 -0.31
N GLY A 42 17.18 14.55 0.27
CA GLY A 42 16.29 13.52 0.81
C GLY A 42 15.26 14.06 1.82
N LYS A 43 15.64 15.02 2.67
CA LYS A 43 14.72 15.70 3.61
C LYS A 43 13.63 16.52 2.91
N ASP A 44 14.00 17.22 1.84
CA ASP A 44 13.07 18.07 1.09
C ASP A 44 12.09 17.20 0.29
N LEU A 45 12.60 16.10 -0.29
CA LEU A 45 11.79 15.11 -0.98
C LEU A 45 10.79 14.43 -0.03
N ALA A 46 11.22 14.07 1.18
CA ALA A 46 10.35 13.46 2.19
C ALA A 46 9.18 14.39 2.57
N LYS A 47 9.45 15.68 2.81
CA LYS A 47 8.38 16.67 3.07
C LYS A 47 7.34 16.72 1.95
N ILE A 48 7.79 16.73 0.69
CA ILE A 48 6.86 16.72 -0.46
C ILE A 48 6.07 15.40 -0.52
N ALA A 49 6.72 14.27 -0.25
CA ALA A 49 6.06 12.96 -0.19
C ALA A 49 4.94 12.95 0.87
N ASP A 50 5.25 13.43 2.08
CA ASP A 50 4.29 13.55 3.18
C ASP A 50 3.14 14.48 2.83
N TYR A 51 3.44 15.65 2.25
CA TYR A 51 2.43 16.62 1.81
C TYR A 51 1.45 16.00 0.82
N PHE A 52 1.94 15.20 -0.14
CA PHE A 52 1.09 14.54 -1.13
C PHE A 52 0.49 13.21 -0.67
N HIS A 53 0.87 12.72 0.52
CA HIS A 53 0.56 11.38 1.02
C HIS A 53 0.97 10.26 0.06
N VAL A 54 2.20 10.35 -0.44
CA VAL A 54 2.81 9.36 -1.34
C VAL A 54 4.18 8.92 -0.83
N THR A 55 4.77 7.89 -1.43
CA THR A 55 6.15 7.49 -1.11
C THR A 55 7.20 8.31 -1.85
N THR A 56 8.40 8.43 -1.28
CA THR A 56 9.56 8.98 -1.99
C THR A 56 9.89 8.16 -3.24
N ASP A 57 9.72 6.84 -3.17
CA ASP A 57 9.93 5.90 -4.27
C ASP A 57 9.00 6.21 -5.45
N TYR A 58 7.75 6.58 -5.16
CA TYR A 58 6.82 7.04 -6.18
C TYR A 58 7.30 8.33 -6.82
N ILE A 59 7.77 9.33 -6.05
CA ILE A 59 8.23 10.60 -6.60
C ILE A 59 9.50 10.43 -7.44
N LEU A 60 10.41 9.54 -7.01
CA LEU A 60 11.62 9.18 -7.74
C LEU A 60 11.36 8.31 -8.97
N GLY A 61 10.16 7.72 -9.08
CA GLY A 61 9.80 6.83 -10.18
C GLY A 61 10.38 5.43 -10.06
N LEU A 62 10.72 5.01 -8.84
CA LEU A 62 11.09 3.63 -8.52
C LEU A 62 9.86 2.71 -8.48
N THR A 63 8.67 3.28 -8.35
CA THR A 63 7.38 2.59 -8.40
C THR A 63 6.31 3.47 -9.05
N ASP A 64 5.30 2.81 -9.64
CA ASP A 64 4.09 3.48 -10.10
C ASP A 64 2.97 3.45 -9.07
N ASN A 65 3.14 2.72 -7.96
CA ASN A 65 2.22 2.75 -6.83
C ASN A 65 2.52 3.96 -5.93
N PRO A 66 1.64 4.97 -5.86
CA PRO A 66 1.83 6.12 -4.98
C PRO A 66 1.61 5.79 -3.50
N SER A 67 0.99 4.66 -3.19
CA SER A 67 0.51 4.35 -1.85
C SER A 67 1.66 4.18 -0.87
N ILE A 68 1.55 4.86 0.26
CA ILE A 68 2.39 4.60 1.44
C ILE A 68 1.97 3.22 1.96
N PRO A 69 2.90 2.27 2.14
CA PRO A 69 2.58 1.00 2.79
C PRO A 69 2.15 1.29 4.24
N THR A 70 0.85 1.38 4.47
CA THR A 70 0.23 1.56 5.77
C THR A 70 0.26 0.22 6.49
N SER A 71 0.89 0.16 7.66
CA SER A 71 0.73 -0.98 8.57
C SER A 71 -0.70 -1.09 9.14
N THR A 72 -1.54 -0.09 8.89
CA THR A 72 -2.92 0.06 9.38
C THR A 72 -3.98 -0.05 8.28
N ASP A 73 -3.61 -0.37 7.04
CA ASP A 73 -4.58 -1.14 6.25
C ASP A 73 -4.70 -2.47 6.95
N LYS A 74 -5.90 -2.79 7.45
CA LYS A 74 -6.22 -4.16 7.88
C LYS A 74 -5.70 -5.05 6.77
N ARG A 75 -4.55 -5.70 6.99
CA ARG A 75 -3.97 -6.63 6.01
C ARG A 75 -5.08 -7.63 5.76
N ARG A 76 -5.82 -7.47 4.67
CA ARG A 76 -6.73 -8.51 4.19
C ARG A 76 -5.77 -9.65 3.92
N LEU A 77 -5.86 -10.69 4.74
CA LEU A 77 -5.06 -11.90 4.59
C LEU A 77 -5.19 -12.31 3.13
N THR A 78 -4.08 -12.31 2.40
CA THR A 78 -4.08 -12.74 1.01
C THR A 78 -3.93 -14.26 0.98
N TRP A 79 -4.39 -14.91 -0.10
CA TRP A 79 -4.16 -16.34 -0.32
C TRP A 79 -2.67 -16.73 -0.21
N ARG A 80 -1.78 -15.77 -0.52
CA ARG A 80 -0.32 -15.92 -0.42
C ARG A 80 0.18 -16.00 1.02
N ASP A 81 -0.49 -15.33 1.97
CA ASP A 81 -0.13 -15.37 3.40
C ASP A 81 -0.56 -16.67 4.08
N LEU A 82 -1.50 -17.40 3.47
CA LEU A 82 -2.01 -18.70 3.92
C LEU A 82 -1.38 -19.89 3.18
N GLY A 83 -0.40 -19.66 2.30
CA GLY A 83 0.30 -20.70 1.56
C GLY A 83 -0.54 -21.43 0.50
N GLN A 84 -1.66 -20.86 0.03
CA GLN A 84 -2.55 -21.48 -0.96
C GLN A 84 -2.55 -20.72 -2.30
N SER A 85 -2.63 -21.45 -3.41
CA SER A 85 -2.82 -20.85 -4.74
C SER A 85 -4.31 -20.84 -5.10
N TYR A 86 -4.95 -19.67 -5.11
CA TYR A 86 -5.76 -19.24 -6.26
C TYR A 86 -6.11 -17.73 -6.23
N GLY A 87 -5.58 -17.00 -7.21
CA GLY A 87 -6.32 -16.07 -8.06
C GLY A 87 -7.01 -14.84 -7.47
N GLY A 88 -6.23 -13.83 -7.05
CA GLY A 88 -6.67 -12.43 -7.04
C GLY A 88 -7.06 -11.83 -5.69
N ASP A 89 -7.21 -10.50 -5.68
CA ASP A 89 -7.50 -9.66 -4.51
C ASP A 89 -8.97 -9.76 -4.03
N ASP A 90 -9.76 -10.68 -4.60
CA ASP A 90 -11.17 -10.83 -4.30
C ASP A 90 -11.41 -11.69 -3.04
N PRO A 91 -12.39 -11.32 -2.19
CA PRO A 91 -12.77 -12.14 -1.05
C PRO A 91 -13.26 -13.52 -1.49
N VAL A 92 -13.04 -14.51 -0.63
CA VAL A 92 -13.53 -15.89 -0.84
C VAL A 92 -15.06 -15.88 -0.97
N PRO A 93 -15.64 -16.40 -2.06
CA PRO A 93 -17.09 -16.53 -2.19
C PRO A 93 -17.74 -17.29 -1.02
N ASP A 94 -18.92 -16.84 -0.58
CA ASP A 94 -19.63 -17.40 0.59
C ASP A 94 -20.03 -18.88 0.39
N ASP A 95 -20.35 -19.27 -0.85
CA ASP A 95 -20.66 -20.64 -1.22
C ASP A 95 -19.45 -21.58 -1.09
N PHE A 96 -18.27 -21.08 -1.43
CA PHE A 96 -17.02 -21.81 -1.23
C PHE A 96 -16.68 -21.96 0.25
N GLN A 97 -16.92 -20.93 1.07
CA GLN A 97 -16.75 -21.04 2.53
C GLN A 97 -17.66 -22.13 3.11
N SER A 98 -18.94 -22.17 2.69
CA SER A 98 -19.89 -23.19 3.11
C SER A 98 -19.48 -24.61 2.68
N LEU A 99 -18.91 -24.74 1.47
CA LEU A 99 -18.36 -26.00 0.98
C LEU A 99 -17.19 -26.49 1.84
N VAL A 100 -16.25 -25.59 2.16
CA VAL A 100 -15.10 -25.90 3.01
C VAL A 100 -15.56 -26.33 4.41
N ASP A 101 -16.52 -25.61 5.00
CA ASP A 101 -17.08 -25.95 6.31
C ASP A 101 -17.71 -27.34 6.31
N SER A 102 -18.52 -27.66 5.29
CA SER A 102 -19.15 -28.97 5.15
C SER A 102 -18.13 -30.10 5.01
N LEU A 103 -17.07 -29.87 4.24
CA LEU A 103 -16.01 -30.85 4.04
C LEU A 103 -15.21 -31.07 5.32
N ALA A 104 -14.88 -29.99 6.03
CA ALA A 104 -14.17 -30.03 7.30
C ALA A 104 -15.01 -30.76 8.37
N GLU A 105 -16.31 -30.49 8.47
CA GLU A 105 -17.21 -31.21 9.38
C GLU A 105 -17.26 -32.71 9.09
N GLY A 106 -17.39 -33.10 7.82
CA GLY A 106 -17.37 -34.51 7.42
C GLY A 106 -16.05 -35.20 7.78
N TYR A 107 -14.95 -34.49 7.59
CA TYR A 107 -13.61 -34.95 7.96
C TYR A 107 -13.48 -35.15 9.48
N PHE A 108 -13.88 -34.18 10.30
CA PHE A 108 -13.82 -34.32 11.77
C PHE A 108 -14.80 -35.35 12.35
N LYS A 109 -15.98 -35.53 11.74
CA LYS A 109 -16.93 -36.59 12.11
C LYS A 109 -16.35 -37.98 11.84
N SER A 110 -15.54 -38.13 10.79
CA SER A 110 -14.89 -39.38 10.43
C SER A 110 -13.55 -39.64 11.16
N HIS A 111 -12.94 -38.59 11.74
CA HIS A 111 -11.65 -38.65 12.44
C HIS A 111 -11.75 -38.12 13.89
N PRO A 112 -12.50 -38.81 14.77
CA PRO A 112 -12.72 -38.36 16.16
C PRO A 112 -11.44 -38.31 17.02
N GLU A 113 -10.36 -38.98 16.61
CA GLU A 113 -9.05 -38.97 17.25
C GLU A 113 -8.36 -37.60 17.21
N LEU A 114 -8.65 -36.76 16.22
CA LEU A 114 -8.13 -35.39 16.12
C LEU A 114 -8.76 -34.44 17.15
N ARG A 115 -9.79 -34.91 17.86
CA ARG A 115 -10.55 -34.11 18.84
C ARG A 115 -9.89 -34.06 20.22
N LYS A 116 -8.69 -34.65 20.41
CA LYS A 116 -7.92 -34.58 21.67
C LYS A 116 -6.44 -34.22 21.46
N LYS A 117 -6.11 -32.95 21.71
CA LYS A 117 -4.91 -32.53 22.46
C LYS A 117 -5.00 -31.03 22.69
N ASN A 118 -5.19 -30.64 23.95
CA ASN A 118 -4.83 -29.36 24.58
C ASN A 118 -5.67 -29.23 25.86
N ASN A 119 -5.39 -30.10 26.83
CA ASN A 119 -5.69 -29.97 28.25
C ASN A 119 -4.83 -31.04 28.89
N ASP A 120 -3.56 -30.71 29.12
CA ASP A 120 -2.71 -31.18 30.22
C ASP A 120 -1.29 -30.63 29.96
N ASP A 121 -0.76 -29.99 31.01
CA ASP A 121 0.51 -29.25 31.20
C ASP A 121 0.60 -27.78 30.74
#